data_AF-A0A2U2DB77-F1
#
_entry.id   AF-A0A2U2DB77-F1
#
_cell.length_a   1.000
_cell.length_b   1.000
_cell.length_c   1.000
_cell.angle_alpha   90.00
_cell.angle_beta   90.00
_cell.angle_gamma   90.00
#
_symmetry.space_group_name_H-M   'P 1'
#
loop_
_entity.id
_entity.type
_entity.pdbx_description
1 polymer ?
#
loop_
_entity_poly.entity_id
_entity_poly.type
_entity_poly.pdbx_seq_one_letter_code
_entity_poly.pdbx_strand_id
1 'polypeptide(L)'
;MTMKDEYDFSNAKRGPVASSKGKTRITIMLDDAVIEAARAVAENEGFGYQTVINNTLRQALLTDRGHATSADANGGTTFGHLKKGVTAMDLNNLERKLADALSEIRRVMELDVRP
;
A
#
# COMPACT_ATOMS: atom_id res chain seq x y z
N MET A 1 5.61 -16.42 13.96
CA MET A 1 6.29 -16.06 15.23
C MET A 1 5.25 -16.00 16.33
N THR A 2 5.29 -16.91 17.29
CA THR A 2 4.40 -16.91 18.46
C THR A 2 4.93 -15.92 19.51
N MET A 3 4.05 -15.09 20.08
CA MET A 3 4.37 -14.21 21.21
C MET A 3 4.83 -15.05 22.40
N LYS A 4 5.80 -14.54 23.19
CA LYS A 4 6.24 -15.18 24.42
C LYS A 4 5.29 -14.84 25.57
N ASP A 5 5.07 -15.82 26.46
CA ASP A 5 4.28 -15.64 27.69
C ASP A 5 4.94 -14.66 28.66
N GLU A 6 6.27 -14.61 28.67
CA GLU A 6 7.06 -13.69 29.49
C GLU A 6 8.09 -12.93 28.66
N TYR A 7 8.18 -11.63 28.97
CA TYR A 7 9.20 -10.73 28.46
C TYR A 7 9.95 -10.11 29.64
N ASP A 8 11.26 -10.32 29.67
CA ASP A 8 12.14 -9.71 30.67
C ASP A 8 12.39 -8.23 30.32
N PHE A 9 11.85 -7.34 31.16
CA PHE A 9 12.00 -5.89 31.06
C PHE A 9 12.98 -5.33 32.10
N SER A 10 13.83 -6.15 32.72
CA SER A 10 14.76 -5.71 33.78
C SER A 10 15.72 -4.60 33.35
N ASN A 11 16.06 -4.54 32.06
CA ASN A 11 16.88 -3.48 31.45
C ASN A 11 16.06 -2.43 30.67
N ALA A 12 14.73 -2.48 30.74
CA ALA A 12 13.88 -1.56 29.99
C ALA A 12 13.92 -0.16 30.62
N LYS A 13 14.26 0.84 29.81
CA LYS A 13 14.25 2.24 30.21
C LYS A 13 12.85 2.83 30.01
N ARG A 14 12.21 3.30 31.09
CA ARG A 14 10.94 4.04 30.98
C ARG A 14 11.19 5.35 30.23
N GLY A 15 10.70 5.41 29.00
CA GLY A 15 10.66 6.63 28.19
C GLY A 15 9.21 7.09 28.00
N PRO A 16 8.99 8.39 27.69
CA PRO A 16 7.68 8.82 27.21
C PRO A 16 7.29 7.97 26.00
N VAL A 17 6.00 7.62 25.90
CA VAL A 17 5.45 6.95 24.72
C VAL A 17 5.88 7.74 23.50
N ALA A 18 6.51 7.08 22.53
CA ALA A 18 6.99 7.74 21.33
C ALA A 18 5.84 8.55 20.72
N SER A 19 6.06 9.86 20.54
CA SER A 19 5.05 10.74 19.95
C SER A 19 4.70 10.20 18.57
N SER A 20 3.40 10.02 18.31
CA SER A 20 2.89 9.59 17.02
C SER A 20 3.02 10.73 16.01
N LYS A 21 4.26 11.02 15.56
CA LYS A 21 4.54 12.06 14.56
C LYS A 21 3.63 11.85 13.34
N GLY A 22 2.85 12.88 13.01
CA GLY A 22 1.97 12.88 11.83
C GLY A 22 0.62 12.18 12.01
N LYS A 23 0.25 11.74 13.22
CA LYS A 23 -1.09 11.19 13.51
C LYS A 23 -1.70 11.92 14.72
N THR A 24 -2.91 12.43 14.54
CA THR A 24 -3.69 13.08 15.60
C THR A 24 -4.74 12.10 16.13
N ARG A 25 -4.82 11.93 17.46
CA ARG A 25 -5.90 11.16 18.08
C ARG A 25 -7.16 12.03 18.14
N ILE A 26 -8.23 11.56 17.53
CA ILE A 26 -9.54 12.22 17.53
C ILE A 26 -10.62 11.21 17.92
N THR A 27 -11.74 11.71 18.42
CA THR A 27 -12.95 10.92 18.61
C THR A 27 -13.87 11.16 17.42
N ILE A 28 -14.26 10.09 16.73
CA ILE A 28 -15.23 10.12 15.61
C ILE A 28 -16.21 8.96 15.79
N MET A 29 -17.44 9.13 15.32
CA MET A 29 -18.39 8.05 15.18
C MET A 29 -18.18 7.41 13.80
N LEU A 30 -18.15 6.08 13.74
CA LEU A 30 -18.12 5.30 12.51
C LEU A 30 -19.22 4.26 12.59
N ASP A 31 -19.83 3.95 11.46
CA ASP A 31 -20.82 2.89 11.38
C ASP A 31 -20.16 1.53 11.65
N ASP A 32 -20.90 0.63 12.31
CA ASP A 32 -20.40 -0.71 12.62
C ASP A 32 -19.96 -1.45 11.36
N ALA A 33 -20.70 -1.29 10.25
CA ALA A 33 -20.34 -1.88 8.96
C ALA A 33 -18.96 -1.44 8.44
N VAL A 34 -18.57 -0.19 8.69
CA VAL A 34 -17.26 0.34 8.30
C VAL A 34 -16.16 -0.26 9.17
N ILE A 35 -16.41 -0.41 10.47
CA ILE A 35 -15.46 -1.02 11.41
C ILE A 35 -15.23 -2.49 11.04
N GLU A 36 -16.29 -3.24 10.78
CA GLU A 36 -16.19 -4.66 10.43
C GLU A 36 -15.49 -4.89 9.09
N ALA A 37 -15.81 -4.08 8.06
CA ALA A 37 -15.09 -4.13 6.80
C ALA A 37 -13.59 -3.82 6.97
N ALA A 38 -13.25 -2.82 7.79
CA ALA A 38 -11.85 -2.48 8.06
C ALA A 38 -11.11 -3.59 8.83
N ARG A 39 -11.78 -4.32 9.73
CA ARG A 39 -11.19 -5.48 10.43
C ARG A 39 -10.90 -6.62 9.46
N ALA A 40 -11.85 -6.97 8.60
CA ALA A 40 -11.67 -8.06 7.63
C ALA A 40 -10.48 -7.81 6.69
N VAL A 41 -10.34 -6.57 6.20
CA VAL A 41 -9.18 -6.18 5.35
C VAL A 41 -7.87 -6.21 6.15
N ALA A 42 -7.90 -5.70 7.38
CA ALA A 42 -6.74 -5.68 8.26
C ALA A 42 -6.19 -7.08 8.58
N GLU A 43 -7.06 -8.05 8.83
CA GLU A 43 -6.68 -9.44 9.07
C GLU A 43 -5.99 -10.08 7.87
N ASN A 44 -6.44 -9.76 6.66
CA ASN A 44 -5.84 -10.27 5.43
C ASN A 44 -4.46 -9.64 5.13
N GLU A 45 -4.28 -8.36 5.44
CA GLU A 45 -3.04 -7.62 5.13
C GLU A 45 -2.01 -7.61 6.27
N GLY A 46 -2.39 -8.06 7.47
CA GLY A 46 -1.52 -8.06 8.65
C GLY A 46 -1.28 -6.67 9.25
N PHE A 47 -2.13 -5.69 8.93
CA PHE A 47 -2.10 -4.34 9.53
C PHE A 47 -3.24 -4.18 10.53
N GLY A 48 -3.22 -3.11 11.35
CA GLY A 48 -4.37 -2.79 12.21
C GLY A 48 -5.50 -2.10 11.43
N TYR A 49 -6.76 -2.35 11.81
CA TYR A 49 -7.95 -1.73 11.18
C TYR A 49 -7.90 -0.19 11.13
N GLN A 50 -7.28 0.46 12.13
CA GLN A 50 -7.08 1.91 12.14
C GLN A 50 -6.19 2.40 10.99
N THR A 51 -5.20 1.60 10.59
CA THR A 51 -4.32 1.92 9.46
C THR A 51 -5.09 1.83 8.15
N VAL A 52 -5.93 0.80 7.99
CA VAL A 52 -6.81 0.64 6.82
C VAL A 52 -7.69 1.88 6.67
N ILE A 53 -8.43 2.25 7.73
CA ILE A 53 -9.31 3.42 7.72
C ILE A 53 -8.55 4.70 7.34
N ASN A 54 -7.38 4.95 7.93
CA ASN A 54 -6.59 6.15 7.63
C ASN A 54 -6.11 6.17 6.17
N ASN A 55 -5.63 5.04 5.65
CA ASN A 55 -5.19 4.96 4.25
C ASN A 55 -6.35 5.18 3.28
N THR A 56 -7.51 4.59 3.54
CA THR A 56 -8.71 4.81 2.70
C THR A 56 -9.12 6.28 2.71
N LEU A 57 -9.19 6.91 3.89
CA LEU A 57 -9.49 8.35 3.99
C LEU A 57 -8.42 9.21 3.30
N ARG A 58 -7.15 8.83 3.42
CA ARG A 58 -6.03 9.51 2.76
C ARG A 58 -6.18 9.45 1.24
N GLN A 59 -6.47 8.29 0.68
CA GLN A 59 -6.69 8.12 -0.76
C GLN A 59 -7.91 8.92 -1.20
N ALA A 60 -9.05 8.79 -0.52
CA ALA A 60 -10.27 9.51 -0.88
C ALA A 60 -10.10 11.03 -0.85
N LEU A 61 -9.41 11.58 0.16
CA LEU A 61 -9.34 13.02 0.39
C LEU A 61 -8.11 13.71 -0.24
N LEU A 62 -7.00 12.98 -0.42
CA LEU A 62 -5.76 13.54 -0.97
C LEU A 62 -5.51 13.18 -2.43
N THR A 63 -6.15 12.13 -2.96
CA THR A 63 -6.05 11.79 -4.39
C THR A 63 -7.04 12.60 -5.23
N ASP A 64 -8.20 12.98 -4.68
CA ASP A 64 -9.25 13.70 -5.42
C ASP A 64 -8.94 15.20 -5.66
N ARG A 65 -8.02 15.81 -4.89
CA ARG A 65 -7.54 17.18 -5.18
C ARG A 65 -6.73 17.30 -6.47
N GLY A 66 -6.37 16.18 -7.11
CA GLY A 66 -5.75 16.17 -8.44
C GLY A 66 -6.75 16.20 -9.60
N HIS A 67 -8.06 15.99 -9.36
CA HIS A 67 -9.07 15.86 -10.42
C HIS A 67 -10.20 16.91 -10.37
N ALA A 68 -10.21 17.82 -9.40
CA ALA A 68 -11.21 18.89 -9.31
C ALA A 68 -10.97 20.11 -10.24
N THR A 69 -10.02 20.04 -11.17
CA THR A 69 -9.82 21.08 -12.20
C THR A 69 -9.56 20.49 -13.58
N SER A 70 -10.52 19.77 -14.15
CA SER A 70 -10.75 19.69 -15.61
C SER A 70 -11.92 18.75 -15.88
N ALA A 71 -13.13 19.30 -15.78
CA ALA A 71 -14.21 18.84 -16.64
C ALA A 71 -13.83 19.26 -18.07
N ASP A 72 -13.02 18.46 -18.77
CA ASP A 72 -12.88 18.51 -20.22
C ASP A 72 -12.18 17.25 -20.75
N ALA A 73 -12.96 16.47 -21.49
CA ALA A 73 -12.62 15.59 -22.61
C ALA A 73 -11.54 14.48 -22.48
N ASN A 74 -12.03 13.27 -22.81
CA ASN A 74 -11.36 12.07 -23.33
C ASN A 74 -10.79 11.06 -22.34
N GLY A 75 -11.33 9.84 -22.46
CA GLY A 75 -10.99 8.69 -21.65
C GLY A 75 -9.52 8.27 -21.76
N GLY A 76 -9.01 7.76 -20.65
CA GLY A 76 -7.68 7.18 -20.56
C GLY A 76 -7.48 6.56 -19.18
N THR A 77 -7.58 5.23 -19.13
CA THR A 77 -6.94 4.29 -18.19
C THR A 77 -6.31 4.86 -16.91
N THR A 78 -6.86 4.41 -15.78
CA THR A 78 -6.32 4.45 -14.42
C THR A 78 -4.84 4.05 -14.33
N PHE A 79 -3.93 5.04 -14.44
CA PHE A 79 -2.51 4.93 -14.06
C PHE A 79 -2.05 6.15 -13.24
N GLY A 80 -2.92 6.64 -12.34
CA GLY A 80 -2.74 7.88 -11.57
C GLY A 80 -1.74 7.83 -10.40
N HIS A 81 -0.62 7.12 -10.53
CA HIS A 81 0.47 7.23 -9.55
C HIS A 81 1.88 7.13 -10.14
N LEU A 82 2.09 7.62 -11.36
CA LEU A 82 3.44 7.86 -11.86
C LEU A 82 3.91 9.23 -11.36
N LYS A 83 4.90 9.21 -10.45
CA LYS A 83 5.63 10.38 -9.97
C LYS A 83 5.91 11.35 -11.13
N LYS A 84 5.61 12.63 -10.93
CA LYS A 84 5.93 13.75 -11.82
C LYS A 84 7.43 13.67 -12.20
N GLY A 85 7.75 13.10 -13.36
CA GLY A 85 9.13 12.85 -13.81
C GLY A 85 9.39 11.56 -14.60
N VAL A 86 8.45 10.61 -14.66
CA VAL A 86 8.62 9.41 -15.53
C VAL A 86 8.41 9.83 -16.98
N THR A 87 9.45 9.69 -17.80
CA THR A 87 9.39 9.98 -19.24
C THR A 87 8.82 8.80 -20.01
N ALA A 88 8.25 9.02 -21.20
CA ALA A 88 7.79 7.94 -22.07
C ALA A 88 8.90 6.93 -22.42
N MET A 89 10.16 7.38 -22.37
CA MET A 89 11.33 6.53 -22.59
C MET A 89 11.56 5.55 -21.45
N ASP A 90 11.35 6.00 -20.20
CA ASP A 90 11.47 5.13 -19.02
C ASP A 90 10.44 4.00 -19.04
N LEU A 91 9.23 4.30 -19.53
CA LEU A 91 8.15 3.30 -19.64
C LEU A 91 8.48 2.24 -20.71
N ASN A 92 8.93 2.66 -21.89
CA ASN A 92 9.39 1.74 -22.94
C ASN A 92 10.56 0.87 -22.48
N ASN A 93 11.50 1.45 -21.72
CA ASN A 93 12.62 0.70 -21.16
C ASN A 93 12.15 -0.34 -20.14
N LEU A 94 11.14 -0.02 -19.32
CA LEU A 94 10.58 -0.96 -18.35
C LEU A 94 9.81 -2.09 -19.03
N GLU A 95 9.01 -1.77 -20.05
CA GLU A 95 8.29 -2.75 -20.86
C GLU A 95 9.25 -3.76 -21.48
N ARG A 96 10.36 -3.29 -22.06
CA ARG A 96 11.38 -4.15 -22.64
C ARG A 96 12.05 -5.06 -21.61
N LYS A 97 12.40 -4.51 -20.43
CA LYS A 97 12.95 -5.31 -19.32
C LYS A 97 11.99 -6.39 -18.84
N LEU A 98 10.69 -6.10 -18.82
CA LEU A 98 9.67 -7.03 -18.38
C LEU A 98 9.47 -8.15 -19.41
N ALA A 99 9.51 -7.82 -20.71
CA ALA A 99 9.50 -8.81 -21.78
C ALA A 99 10.72 -9.75 -21.73
N ASP A 100 11.92 -9.20 -21.51
CA ASP A 100 13.15 -9.98 -21.37
C ASP A 100 13.08 -10.93 -20.17
N ALA A 101 12.64 -10.44 -19.01
CA ALA A 101 12.46 -11.26 -17.81
C ALA A 101 11.46 -12.41 -18.03
N LEU A 102 10.35 -12.15 -18.73
CA LEU A 102 9.36 -13.19 -19.07
C LEU A 102 9.93 -14.25 -20.02
N SER A 103 10.75 -13.84 -20.98
CA SER A 103 11.41 -14.77 -21.90
C SER A 103 12.43 -15.66 -21.17
N GLU A 104 13.13 -15.11 -20.19
CA GLU A 104 14.10 -15.87 -19.39
C GLU A 104 13.40 -16.85 -18.45
N ILE A 105 12.31 -16.43 -17.80
CA ILE A 105 11.48 -17.33 -16.97
C ILE A 105 10.95 -18.49 -17.82
N ARG A 106 10.43 -18.20 -19.02
CA ARG A 106 9.98 -19.24 -19.95
C ARG A 106 11.12 -20.18 -20.33
N ARG A 107 12.30 -19.64 -20.64
CA ARG A 107 13.49 -20.43 -21.00
C ARG A 107 13.92 -21.34 -19.85
N VAL A 108 13.98 -20.84 -18.62
CA VAL A 108 14.34 -21.62 -17.43
C VAL A 108 13.29 -22.69 -17.16
N MET A 109 12.00 -22.36 -17.26
CA MET A 109 10.91 -23.33 -17.11
C MET A 109 10.90 -24.39 -18.21
N GLU A 110 11.31 -24.08 -19.44
CA GLU A 110 11.43 -25.08 -20.51
C GLU A 110 12.66 -25.99 -20.35
N LEU A 111 13.67 -25.58 -19.56
CA LEU A 111 14.83 -26.41 -19.22
C LEU A 111 14.51 -27.43 -18.11
N ASP A 112 13.59 -27.11 -17.21
CA ASP A 112 13.14 -28.03 -16.14
C ASP A 112 12.12 -29.10 -16.61
N VAL A 113 11.73 -29.09 -17.89
CA VAL A 113 10.72 -30.00 -18.46
C VAL A 113 11.30 -31.02 -19.45
N ARG A 114 12.62 -31.01 -19.72
CA ARG A 114 13.26 -32.07 -20.53
C ARG A 114 13.92 -33.12 -19.63
N PRO A 115 13.49 -34.41 -19.68
CA PRO A 115 14.19 -35.50 -19.01
C PRO A 115 15.56 -35.77 -19.64
#